data_AF-A0A839UCN3-F1
#
_entry.id   AF-A0A839UCN3-F1
#
_cell.length_a   1.000
_cell.length_b   1.000
_cell.length_c   1.000
_cell.angle_alpha   90.00
_cell.angle_beta   90.00
_cell.angle_gamma   90.00
#
_symmetry.space_group_name_H-M   'P 1'
#
loop_
_entity.id
_entity.type
_entity.pdbx_description
1 polymer ?
#
loop_
_entity_poly.entity_id
_entity_poly.type
_entity_poly.pdbx_seq_one_letter_code
_entity_poly.pdbx_strand_id
1 'polypeptide(L)' 'MDPIRLIVVMAFDRSDEGEHVAAFEAMQFDVEERAVRASRDLAPKHAGVIAWVREAEPDVGEHPPTILLQSGEVPEME' A
#
# COMPACT_ATOMS: atom_id res chain seq x y z
N MET A 1 6.22 24.87 1.72
CA MET A 1 6.32 23.57 2.40
C MET A 1 6.55 22.56 1.31
N ASP A 2 7.56 21.70 1.45
CA ASP A 2 7.72 20.60 0.48
C ASP A 2 6.52 19.64 0.61
N PRO A 3 6.01 19.08 -0.50
CA PRO A 3 4.92 18.12 -0.46
C PRO A 3 5.32 16.90 0.38
N ILE A 4 4.44 16.48 1.29
CA ILE A 4 4.70 15.28 2.10
C ILE A 4 4.38 14.07 1.22
N ARG A 5 5.42 13.38 0.75
CA ARG A 5 5.28 12.15 -0.02
C ARG A 5 5.13 10.98 0.93
N LEU A 6 3.96 10.34 0.90
CA LEU A 6 3.64 9.17 1.69
C LEU A 6 3.74 7.92 0.82
N ILE A 7 4.70 7.04 1.10
CA ILE A 7 4.86 5.76 0.41
C ILE A 7 4.49 4.65 1.39
N VAL A 8 3.47 3.87 1.06
CA VAL A 8 2.86 2.90 1.97
C VAL A 8 2.79 1.53 1.32
N VAL A 9 3.08 0.49 2.11
CA VAL A 9 2.84 -0.91 1.76
C VAL A 9 1.86 -1.52 2.76
N MET A 10 0.84 -2.19 2.23
CA MET A 10 -0.11 -2.99 2.99
C MET A 10 -0.14 -4.40 2.43
N ALA A 11 -0.35 -5.38 3.30
CA ALA A 11 -0.63 -6.76 2.94
C ALA A 11 -1.93 -7.20 3.61
N PHE A 12 -2.63 -8.11 2.95
CA PHE A 12 -3.94 -8.60 3.33
C PHE A 12 -3.94 -10.12 3.33
N ASP A 13 -4.47 -10.70 4.39
CA ASP A 13 -4.75 -12.13 4.50
C ASP A 13 -6.26 -12.36 4.43
N ARG A 14 -6.65 -13.60 4.14
CA ARG A 14 -8.05 -14.02 4.28
C ARG A 14 -8.28 -14.49 5.71
N SER A 15 -9.28 -13.94 6.36
CA SER A 15 -9.78 -14.43 7.65
C SER A 15 -10.41 -15.81 7.50
N ASP A 16 -10.73 -16.46 8.62
CA ASP A 16 -11.45 -17.74 8.63
C ASP A 16 -12.86 -17.64 8.00
N GLU A 17 -13.41 -16.42 7.92
CA GLU A 17 -14.70 -16.11 7.29
C GLU A 17 -14.55 -15.77 5.79
N GLY A 18 -13.31 -15.79 5.27
CA GLY A 18 -12.98 -15.48 3.88
C GLY A 18 -12.88 -13.99 3.56
N GLU A 19 -12.90 -13.13 4.58
CA GLU A 19 -12.79 -11.67 4.41
C GLU A 19 -11.32 -11.23 4.32
N HIS A 20 -11.06 -10.18 3.54
CA HIS A 20 -9.73 -9.59 3.46
C HIS A 20 -9.47 -8.71 4.67
N VAL A 21 -8.48 -9.09 5.47
CA VAL A 21 -8.06 -8.35 6.67
C VAL A 21 -6.60 -7.95 6.52
N ALA A 22 -6.22 -6.79 7.07
CA ALA A 22 -4.82 -6.38 7.07
C ALA A 22 -3.97 -7.41 7.82
N ALA A 23 -2.91 -7.90 7.17
CA ALA A 23 -1.98 -8.87 7.76
C ALA A 23 -1.13 -8.25 8.88
N PHE A 24 -0.86 -6.95 8.80
CA PHE A 24 -0.12 -6.15 9.78
C PHE A 24 -0.39 -4.65 9.56
N GLU A 25 0.10 -3.80 10.47
CA GLU A 25 0.00 -2.33 10.36
C GLU A 25 0.73 -1.80 9.11
N ALA A 26 0.11 -0.87 8.39
CA ALA A 26 0.66 -0.30 7.16
C ALA A 26 2.11 0.20 7.35
N MET A 27 3.00 -0.26 6.47
CA MET A 27 4.42 0.09 6.53
C MET A 27 4.69 1.33 5.67
N GLN A 28 5.32 2.34 6.26
CA GLN A 28 5.75 3.55 5.55
C GLN A 28 7.21 3.44 5.12
N PHE A 29 7.52 3.99 3.94
CA PHE A 29 8.85 3.99 3.35
C PHE A 29 9.23 5.40 2.88
N ASP A 30 10.54 5.69 2.88
CA ASP A 30 11.07 6.96 2.36
C ASP A 30 11.32 6.92 0.84
N VAL A 31 11.42 5.72 0.26
CA VAL A 31 11.77 5.51 -1.15
C VAL A 31 10.93 4.40 -1.81
N GLU A 32 10.50 4.63 -3.04
CA GLU A 32 9.58 3.73 -3.76
C GLU A 32 10.19 2.37 -4.05
N GLU A 33 11.46 2.32 -4.45
CA GLU A 33 12.15 1.06 -4.77
C GLU A 33 12.12 0.08 -3.57
N ARG A 34 12.26 0.62 -2.34
CA ARG A 34 12.22 -0.18 -1.12
C ARG A 34 10.80 -0.69 -0.84
N ALA A 35 9.78 0.12 -1.07
CA ALA A 35 8.39 -0.28 -0.97
C ALA A 35 8.06 -1.40 -1.97
N VAL A 36 8.41 -1.22 -3.25
CA VAL A 36 8.19 -2.22 -4.31
C VAL A 36 8.89 -3.54 -3.99
N ARG A 37 10.14 -3.49 -3.51
CA ARG A 37 10.88 -4.69 -3.12
C ARG A 37 10.20 -5.41 -1.96
N ALA A 38 9.81 -4.68 -0.91
CA ALA A 38 9.09 -5.26 0.23
C ALA A 38 7.78 -5.92 -0.22
N SER A 39 7.02 -5.27 -1.10
CA SER A 39 5.77 -5.84 -1.63
C SER A 39 5.98 -7.12 -2.43
N ARG A 40 7.07 -7.21 -3.22
CA ARG A 40 7.43 -8.45 -3.93
C ARG A 40 7.78 -9.59 -2.97
N ASP A 41 8.47 -9.29 -1.88
CA ASP A 41 8.84 -10.27 -0.85
C ASP A 41 7.63 -10.75 -0.02
N LEU A 42 6.55 -9.97 0.01
CA LEU A 42 5.29 -10.25 0.70
C LEU A 42 4.24 -10.93 -0.19
N ALA A 43 4.25 -10.63 -1.49
CA ALA A 43 3.29 -11.16 -2.46
C ALA A 43 3.09 -12.70 -2.40
N PRO A 44 4.12 -13.55 -2.22
CA PRO A 44 3.91 -14.99 -2.12
C PRO A 44 3.44 -15.47 -0.73
N LYS A 45 3.34 -14.58 0.26
CA LYS A 45 3.03 -14.93 1.66
C LYS A 45 1.62 -14.54 2.10
N HIS A 46 0.98 -13.63 1.37
CA HIS A 46 -0.29 -13.03 1.74
C HIS A 46 -1.29 -13.13 0.58
N ALA A 47 -2.58 -13.03 0.88
CA ALA A 47 -3.65 -13.10 -0.12
C ALA A 47 -3.63 -11.89 -1.08
N GLY A 48 -3.23 -10.72 -0.57
CA GLY A 48 -3.05 -9.51 -1.36
C GLY A 48 -1.97 -8.60 -0.79
N VAL A 49 -1.33 -7.83 -1.66
CA VAL A 49 -0.33 -6.82 -1.29
C VAL A 49 -0.48 -5.62 -2.22
N ILE A 50 -0.41 -4.42 -1.65
CA ILE A 50 -0.41 -3.16 -2.40
C ILE A 50 0.67 -2.23 -1.88
N ALA A 51 1.42 -1.63 -2.80
CA ALA A 51 2.28 -0.48 -2.57
C ALA A 51 1.70 0.71 -3.32
N TRP A 52 1.59 1.84 -2.64
CA TRP A 52 1.14 3.08 -3.26
C TRP A 52 1.91 4.27 -2.72
N VAL A 53 1.88 5.35 -3.50
CA VAL A 53 2.43 6.65 -3.14
C VAL A 53 1.34 7.70 -3.24
N ARG A 54 1.31 8.62 -2.27
CA ARG A 54 0.43 9.78 -2.29
C ARG A 54 1.23 11.02 -1.94
N GLU A 55 1.10 12.04 -2.76
CA GLU A 55 1.67 13.36 -2.49
C GLU A 55 0.59 14.17 -1.76
N ALA A 56 0.85 14.51 -0.50
CA ALA A 56 -0.01 15.40 0.25
C ALA A 56 0.43 16.84 -0.07
N GLU A 57 -0.24 17.43 -1.05
CA GLU A 57 -0.13 18.85 -1.36
C GLU A 57 -1.17 19.61 -0.51
N PRO A 58 -0.78 20.53 0.38
CA PRO A 58 -1.74 21.25 1.21
C PRO A 58 -2.61 22.25 0.41
N ASP A 59 -2.15 22.64 -0.79
CA ASP A 59 -2.76 23.68 -1.62
C ASP A 59 -3.51 23.12 -2.85
N VAL A 60 -3.32 21.83 -3.16
CA VAL A 60 -3.96 21.13 -4.27
C VAL A 60 -4.75 19.97 -3.66
N GLY A 61 -6.06 19.90 -3.91
CA GLY A 61 -6.95 18.92 -3.26
C GLY A 61 -6.45 17.47 -3.34
N GLU A 62 -6.94 16.60 -2.44
CA GLU A 62 -6.48 15.21 -2.33
C GLU A 62 -6.45 14.49 -3.69
N HIS A 63 -5.23 14.15 -4.12
CA HIS A 63 -5.02 13.32 -5.29
C HIS A 63 -5.16 11.84 -4.91
N PRO A 64 -5.79 11.02 -5.78
CA PRO A 64 -5.85 9.58 -5.57
C PRO A 64 -4.42 9.01 -5.54
N PRO A 65 -4.16 7.99 -4.71
CA PRO A 65 -2.83 7.42 -4.58
C PRO A 65 -2.39 6.77 -5.91
N THR A 66 -1.12 6.94 -6.26
CA THR A 66 -0.50 6.22 -7.38
C THR A 66 -0.08 4.84 -6.92
N ILE A 67 -0.58 3.79 -7.56
CA ILE A 67 -0.22 2.41 -7.23
C ILE A 67 1.14 2.07 -7.85
N LEU A 68 2.11 1.69 -7.00
CA LEU A 68 3.44 1.26 -7.40
C LEU A 68 3.47 -0.24 -7.74
N LEU A 69 2.75 -1.03 -6.95
CA LEU A 69 2.61 -2.47 -7.14
C LEU A 69 1.30 -2.93 -6.50
N GLN A 70 0.58 -3.82 -7.18
CA GLN A 70 -0.54 -4.56 -6.60
C GLN A 70 -0.41 -6.02 -7.02
N SER A 71 -0.61 -6.94 -6.07
CA SER A 71 -0.55 -8.38 -6.29
C SER A 71 -1.59 -9.08 -5.45
N GLY A 72 -2.26 -10.07 -6.03
CA GLY A 72 -3.31 -10.83 -5.34
C GLY A 72 -4.60 -10.03 -5.15
N GLU A 73 -5.39 -10.43 -4.17
CA GLU A 73 -6.70 -9.85 -3.87
C GLU A 73 -6.55 -8.73 -2.83
N VAL A 74 -6.74 -7.50 -3.27
CA VAL A 74 -6.64 -6.31 -2.43
C VAL A 74 -8.03 -5.67 -2.37
N PRO A 75 -8.57 -5.36 -1.17
CA PRO A 75 -9.82 -4.63 -1.05
C PRO A 75 -9.73 -3.25 -1.72
N GLU A 76 -10.86 -2.73 -2.19
CA GLU A 76 -10.93 -1.36 -2.71
C GLU A 76 -10.58 -0.38 -1.58
N MET A 77 -9.65 0.53 -1.87
CA MET A 77 -9.24 1.58 -0.93
C MET A 77 -10.12 2.80 -1.18
N GLU A 78 -11.10 3.04 -0.31
CA GLU A 78 -11.91 4.29 -0.30
C GLU A 78 -11.13 5.50 0.21
#